data_AF-A0A257ZJV8-F1
#
_entry.id   AF-A0A257ZJV8-F1
#
_cell.length_a   1.000
_cell.length_b   1.000
_cell.length_c   1.000
_cell.angle_alpha   90.00
_cell.angle_beta   90.00
_cell.angle_gamma   90.00
#
_symmetry.space_group_name_H-M   'P 1'
#
loop_
_entity.id
_entity.type
_entity.pdbx_description
1 polymer ?
#
loop_
_entity_poly.entity_id
_entity_poly.type
_entity_poly.pdbx_seq_one_letter_code
_entity_poly.pdbx_strand_id
1 'polypeptide(L)'
;MVMWSGAEYRGRFRQSVWDGSLTVTGNTIRAARPVNFFNPDKPLKIEGDTAAWQSVTTGNFAGVELDLETAAAGRLAVVAPHGSLDLAIAEIGAAPRTLDCGKLDRALSVYRLPDSNPHTALALTRKIELTAGVERRILVAATFEDGHRAWSSPIYLLPGA
;
A
#
# COMPACT_ATOMS: atom_id res chain seq x y z
N MET A 1 7.27 5.74 0.59
CA MET A 1 6.54 4.47 0.44
C MET A 1 6.21 4.21 -1.03
N VAL A 2 6.52 3.01 -1.52
CA VAL A 2 6.03 2.45 -2.79
C VAL A 2 5.15 1.26 -2.44
N MET A 3 3.91 1.23 -2.91
CA MET A 3 2.92 0.19 -2.56
C MET A 3 2.22 -0.35 -3.80
N TRP A 4 1.94 -1.64 -3.80
CA TRP A 4 1.08 -2.29 -4.79
C TRP A 4 0.01 -3.14 -4.11
N SER A 5 -1.14 -3.27 -4.75
CA SER A 5 -2.33 -3.87 -4.12
C SER A 5 -3.26 -4.53 -5.13
N GLY A 6 -4.27 -5.23 -4.62
CA GLY A 6 -5.40 -5.70 -5.41
C GLY A 6 -5.32 -7.16 -5.83
N ALA A 7 -6.13 -7.51 -6.82
CA ALA A 7 -6.29 -8.87 -7.33
C ALA A 7 -6.81 -8.86 -8.78
N GLU A 8 -6.75 -10.02 -9.43
CA GLU A 8 -7.35 -10.19 -10.76
C GLU A 8 -8.89 -10.10 -10.71
N TYR A 9 -9.54 -10.73 -9.73
CA TYR A 9 -11.00 -10.74 -9.57
C TYR A 9 -11.43 -11.31 -8.19
N ARG A 10 -12.74 -11.42 -7.93
CA ARG A 10 -13.28 -12.02 -6.69
C ARG A 10 -13.33 -13.55 -6.79
N GLY A 11 -12.86 -14.26 -5.78
CA GLY A 11 -12.96 -15.73 -5.70
C GLY A 11 -11.61 -16.44 -5.71
N ARG A 12 -11.55 -17.64 -6.30
CA ARG A 12 -10.33 -18.47 -6.37
C ARG A 12 -9.43 -18.07 -7.55
N PHE A 13 -8.13 -18.36 -7.45
CA PHE A 13 -7.12 -18.07 -8.49
C PHE A 13 -6.99 -16.58 -8.85
N ARG A 14 -7.23 -15.70 -7.88
CA ARG A 14 -7.25 -14.24 -8.04
C ARG A 14 -5.90 -13.54 -7.85
N GLN A 15 -4.81 -14.27 -7.99
CA GLN A 15 -3.47 -13.75 -7.72
C GLN A 15 -3.07 -12.71 -8.78
N SER A 16 -2.52 -11.59 -8.34
CA SER A 16 -1.82 -10.63 -9.21
C SER A 16 -0.33 -10.67 -8.88
N VAL A 17 0.48 -10.91 -9.91
CA VAL A 17 1.94 -11.00 -9.82
C VAL A 17 2.55 -9.63 -10.04
N TRP A 18 3.35 -9.18 -9.08
CA TRP A 18 3.91 -7.84 -9.00
C TRP A 18 5.44 -7.81 -9.06
N ASP A 19 6.08 -8.92 -9.44
CA ASP A 19 7.53 -9.02 -9.59
C ASP A 19 8.09 -7.81 -10.36
N GLY A 20 8.95 -7.04 -9.71
CA GLY A 20 9.29 -5.69 -10.17
C GLY A 20 10.49 -5.11 -9.45
N SER A 21 10.78 -3.86 -9.77
CA SER A 21 11.89 -3.12 -9.21
C SER A 21 11.62 -1.63 -9.11
N LEU A 22 12.44 -0.95 -8.32
CA LEU A 22 12.53 0.49 -8.28
C LEU A 22 14.00 0.91 -8.34
N THR A 23 14.24 2.09 -8.90
CA THR A 23 15.57 2.71 -8.95
C THR A 23 15.44 4.18 -8.57
N VAL A 24 16.35 4.63 -7.71
CA VAL A 24 16.53 6.04 -7.34
C VAL A 24 17.74 6.59 -8.09
N THR A 25 17.59 7.77 -8.69
CA THR A 25 18.67 8.46 -9.41
C THR A 25 18.87 9.86 -8.86
N GLY A 26 20.13 10.31 -8.73
CA GLY A 26 20.44 11.63 -8.16
C GLY A 26 20.14 11.75 -6.66
N ASN A 27 20.09 10.62 -5.94
CA ASN A 27 19.91 10.51 -4.50
C ASN A 27 20.38 9.10 -4.07
N THR A 28 20.48 8.85 -2.76
CA THR A 28 20.95 7.57 -2.23
C THR A 28 19.90 6.91 -1.34
N ILE A 29 19.69 5.62 -1.52
CA ILE A 29 18.87 4.79 -0.63
C ILE A 29 19.70 4.48 0.63
N ARG A 30 19.29 5.03 1.77
CA ARG A 30 19.90 4.76 3.09
C ARG A 30 19.42 3.45 3.68
N ALA A 31 18.13 3.16 3.53
CA ALA A 31 17.54 1.90 3.92
C ALA A 31 16.31 1.62 3.06
N ALA A 32 15.99 0.33 2.90
CA ALA A 32 14.71 -0.09 2.36
C ALA A 32 14.12 -1.21 3.21
N ARG A 33 12.84 -1.11 3.53
CA ARG A 33 12.12 -2.08 4.37
C ARG A 33 10.96 -2.71 3.59
N PRO A 34 10.83 -4.04 3.56
CA PRO A 34 9.70 -4.70 2.92
C PRO A 34 8.42 -4.53 3.77
N VAL A 35 7.29 -4.34 3.10
CA VAL A 35 5.95 -4.33 3.72
C VAL A 35 5.17 -5.52 3.21
N ASN A 36 4.70 -6.39 4.12
CA ASN A 36 3.92 -7.59 3.81
C ASN A 36 4.64 -8.63 2.92
N PHE A 37 5.95 -8.83 3.11
CA PHE A 37 6.71 -9.91 2.48
C PHE A 37 6.67 -11.15 3.36
N PHE A 38 5.68 -12.01 3.14
CA PHE A 38 5.45 -13.20 3.98
C PHE A 38 6.23 -14.44 3.55
N ASN A 39 6.85 -14.42 2.37
CA ASN A 39 7.67 -15.53 1.89
C ASN A 39 9.16 -15.24 2.14
N PRO A 40 9.81 -15.94 3.09
CA PRO A 40 11.22 -15.71 3.41
C PRO A 40 12.17 -16.04 2.25
N ASP A 41 11.76 -16.90 1.30
CA ASP A 41 12.54 -17.25 0.11
C ASP A 41 12.50 -16.16 -0.97
N LYS A 42 11.63 -15.16 -0.81
CA LYS A 42 11.45 -14.03 -1.73
C LYS A 42 11.68 -12.70 -1.02
N PRO A 43 12.87 -12.47 -0.42
CA PRO A 43 13.15 -11.22 0.27
C PRO A 43 13.25 -10.05 -0.71
N LEU A 44 13.12 -8.84 -0.19
CA LEU A 44 13.53 -7.63 -0.91
C LEU A 44 15.03 -7.68 -1.16
N LYS A 45 15.45 -7.51 -2.42
CA LYS A 45 16.86 -7.45 -2.82
C LYS A 45 17.24 -6.00 -3.06
N ILE A 46 18.38 -5.56 -2.53
CA ILE A 46 18.85 -4.18 -2.62
C ILE A 46 20.28 -4.19 -3.16
N GLU A 47 20.52 -3.43 -4.23
CA GLU A 47 21.83 -3.25 -4.85
C GLU A 47 22.02 -1.76 -5.18
N GLY A 48 22.81 -1.06 -4.35
CA GLY A 48 22.97 0.39 -4.44
C GLY A 48 21.63 1.11 -4.30
N ASP A 49 21.30 1.94 -5.29
CA ASP A 49 20.07 2.72 -5.34
C ASP A 49 18.93 2.02 -6.09
N THR A 50 19.00 0.68 -6.19
CA THR A 50 17.97 -0.16 -6.79
C THR A 50 17.47 -1.19 -5.78
N ALA A 51 16.15 -1.39 -5.75
CA ALA A 51 15.52 -2.46 -5.00
C ALA A 51 14.64 -3.31 -5.93
N ALA A 52 14.70 -4.62 -5.79
CA ALA A 52 13.94 -5.57 -6.60
C ALA A 52 13.21 -6.59 -5.72
N TRP A 53 12.04 -7.04 -6.16
CA TRP A 53 11.19 -7.94 -5.39
C TRP A 53 10.47 -8.97 -6.26
N GLN A 54 10.02 -10.03 -5.59
CA GLN A 54 9.02 -10.94 -6.13
C GLN A 54 7.81 -10.92 -5.19
N SER A 55 6.64 -10.58 -5.70
CA SER A 55 5.48 -10.31 -4.86
C SER A 55 4.18 -10.71 -5.54
N VAL A 56 3.23 -11.20 -4.74
CA VAL A 56 1.90 -11.57 -5.20
C VAL A 56 0.86 -10.99 -4.25
N THR A 57 -0.21 -10.46 -4.80
CA THR A 57 -1.38 -9.98 -4.04
C THR A 57 -2.61 -10.80 -4.40
N THR A 58 -3.52 -10.97 -3.45
CA THR A 58 -4.82 -11.66 -3.63
C THR A 58 -5.98 -10.80 -3.12
N GLY A 59 -5.83 -9.48 -3.18
CA GLY A 59 -6.75 -8.48 -2.62
C GLY A 59 -6.21 -7.81 -1.36
N ASN A 60 -4.99 -8.17 -0.94
CA ASN A 60 -4.18 -7.43 0.02
C ASN A 60 -3.25 -6.46 -0.70
N PHE A 61 -2.27 -5.92 0.02
CA PHE A 61 -1.21 -5.07 -0.51
C PHE A 61 0.16 -5.49 0.04
N ALA A 62 1.20 -5.08 -0.66
CA ALA A 62 2.59 -5.16 -0.24
C ALA A 62 3.34 -3.93 -0.76
N GLY A 63 4.58 -3.73 -0.33
CA GLY A 63 5.32 -2.53 -0.69
C GLY A 63 6.76 -2.51 -0.22
N VAL A 64 7.40 -1.38 -0.50
CA VAL A 64 8.75 -1.04 -0.05
C VAL A 64 8.73 0.35 0.53
N GLU A 65 9.17 0.46 1.78
CA GLU A 65 9.52 1.73 2.41
C GLU A 65 10.97 2.07 2.06
N LEU A 66 11.24 3.34 1.72
CA LEU A 66 12.56 3.82 1.36
C LEU A 66 12.93 5.00 2.25
N ASP A 67 14.08 4.88 2.92
CA ASP A 67 14.76 6.00 3.56
C ASP A 67 15.78 6.55 2.57
N LEU A 68 15.69 7.84 2.25
CA LEU A 68 16.56 8.50 1.28
C LEU A 68 17.50 9.46 2.00
N GLU A 69 18.71 9.63 1.45
CA GLU A 69 19.69 10.60 1.96
C GLU A 69 19.14 12.01 2.01
N THR A 70 18.59 12.47 0.87
CA THR A 70 18.08 13.83 0.73
C THR A 70 16.60 13.79 0.41
N ALA A 71 15.76 14.34 1.29
CA ALA A 71 14.30 14.14 1.25
C ALA A 71 13.61 14.49 -0.08
N ALA A 72 14.13 15.46 -0.83
CA ALA A 72 13.51 15.99 -2.06
C ALA A 72 14.37 15.83 -3.34
N ALA A 73 15.59 15.28 -3.24
CA ALA A 73 16.49 15.18 -4.39
C ALA A 73 16.22 13.93 -5.23
N GLY A 74 16.46 14.04 -6.53
CA GLY A 74 16.48 12.90 -7.44
C GLY A 74 15.11 12.48 -8.01
N ARG A 75 15.13 11.33 -8.68
CA ARG A 75 13.98 10.69 -9.32
C ARG A 75 13.78 9.28 -8.79
N LEU A 76 12.52 8.87 -8.67
CA LEU A 76 12.12 7.51 -8.35
C LEU A 76 11.40 6.92 -9.56
N ALA A 77 12.00 5.88 -10.14
CA ALA A 77 11.39 5.04 -11.16
C ALA A 77 10.95 3.72 -10.53
N VAL A 78 9.71 3.30 -10.78
CA VAL A 78 9.13 2.04 -10.31
C VAL A 78 8.58 1.31 -11.51
N VAL A 79 8.96 0.04 -11.69
CA VAL A 79 8.54 -0.82 -12.79
C VAL A 79 7.90 -2.08 -12.25
N ALA A 80 6.68 -2.36 -12.68
CA ALA A 80 5.97 -3.59 -12.38
C ALA A 80 5.14 -4.06 -13.60
N PRO A 81 4.67 -5.32 -13.64
CA PRO A 81 4.00 -5.89 -14.82
C PRO A 81 2.69 -5.19 -15.19
N HIS A 82 2.07 -4.49 -14.24
CA HIS A 82 0.77 -3.85 -14.41
C HIS A 82 0.84 -2.33 -14.56
N GLY A 83 2.05 -1.75 -14.53
CA GLY A 83 2.25 -0.32 -14.66
C GLY A 83 3.60 0.13 -14.11
N SER A 84 3.99 1.33 -14.51
CA SER A 84 5.22 1.98 -14.07
C SER A 84 4.94 3.41 -13.64
N LEU A 85 5.71 3.88 -12.65
CA LEU A 85 5.68 5.28 -12.19
C LEU A 85 7.09 5.85 -12.32
N ASP A 86 7.19 7.11 -12.72
CA ASP A 86 8.48 7.77 -12.78
C ASP A 86 8.36 9.27 -12.46
N LEU A 87 8.75 9.63 -11.24
CA LEU A 87 8.40 10.90 -10.61
C LEU A 87 9.63 11.54 -9.97
N ALA A 88 9.70 12.87 -10.00
CA ALA A 88 10.67 13.59 -9.18
C ALA A 88 10.33 13.40 -7.69
N ILE A 89 11.33 13.12 -6.86
CA ILE A 89 11.12 12.87 -5.43
C ILE A 89 10.52 14.09 -4.72
N ALA A 90 10.86 15.31 -5.17
CA ALA A 90 10.26 16.56 -4.69
C ALA A 90 8.73 16.62 -4.85
N GLU A 91 8.16 15.93 -5.84
CA GLU A 91 6.71 15.95 -6.12
C GLU A 91 5.91 14.95 -5.29
N ILE A 92 6.58 14.04 -4.58
CA ILE A 92 5.93 13.01 -3.78
C ILE A 92 5.50 13.63 -2.44
N GLY A 93 4.19 13.88 -2.30
CA GLY A 93 3.59 14.36 -1.06
C GLY A 93 3.00 13.25 -0.19
N ALA A 94 2.32 13.66 0.90
CA ALA A 94 1.57 12.75 1.76
C ALA A 94 0.34 12.16 1.05
N ALA A 95 -0.29 12.93 0.14
CA ALA A 95 -1.35 12.43 -0.72
C ALA A 95 -0.76 11.44 -1.75
N PRO A 96 -1.29 10.21 -1.85
CA PRO A 96 -0.75 9.23 -2.79
C PRO A 96 -0.87 9.63 -4.26
N ARG A 97 0.23 9.44 -4.99
CA ARG A 97 0.23 9.35 -6.44
C ARG A 97 -0.06 7.90 -6.81
N THR A 98 -1.28 7.64 -7.29
CA THR A 98 -1.77 6.29 -7.57
C THR A 98 -2.00 6.10 -9.07
N LEU A 99 -1.45 5.02 -9.60
CA LEU A 99 -1.76 4.46 -10.90
C LEU A 99 -2.79 3.34 -10.73
N ASP A 100 -3.94 3.50 -11.36
CA ASP A 100 -4.93 2.43 -11.53
C ASP A 100 -4.36 1.39 -12.52
N CYS A 101 -4.24 0.15 -12.04
CA CYS A 101 -3.70 -0.98 -12.80
C CYS A 101 -4.82 -1.93 -13.28
N GLY A 102 -6.08 -1.48 -13.28
CA GLY A 102 -7.27 -2.21 -13.67
C GLY A 102 -7.67 -3.31 -12.67
N LYS A 103 -8.57 -4.21 -13.08
CA LYS A 103 -8.98 -5.37 -12.26
C LYS A 103 -9.54 -4.97 -10.89
N LEU A 104 -9.48 -5.85 -9.90
CA LEU A 104 -10.09 -5.64 -8.60
C LEU A 104 -9.12 -4.89 -7.69
N ASP A 105 -9.37 -3.59 -7.53
CA ASP A 105 -8.60 -2.68 -6.65
C ASP A 105 -7.09 -2.78 -6.88
N ARG A 106 -6.67 -3.06 -8.13
CA ARG A 106 -5.25 -3.18 -8.46
C ARG A 106 -4.66 -1.82 -8.68
N ALA A 107 -3.69 -1.46 -7.88
CA ALA A 107 -3.08 -0.13 -7.93
C ALA A 107 -1.62 -0.18 -7.55
N LEU A 108 -0.82 0.69 -8.19
CA LEU A 108 0.55 1.01 -7.81
C LEU A 108 0.56 2.45 -7.28
N SER A 109 1.08 2.68 -6.08
CA SER A 109 1.01 3.97 -5.41
C SER A 109 2.35 4.38 -4.81
N VAL A 110 2.64 5.68 -4.83
CA VAL A 110 3.81 6.27 -4.20
C VAL A 110 3.38 7.46 -3.34
N TYR A 111 3.87 7.52 -2.11
CA TYR A 111 3.60 8.61 -1.17
C TYR A 111 4.72 8.76 -0.14
N ARG A 112 4.79 9.95 0.46
CA ARG A 112 5.76 10.31 1.50
C ARG A 112 5.20 9.98 2.88
N LEU A 113 5.99 9.28 3.68
CA LEU A 113 5.75 9.08 5.12
C LEU A 113 6.32 10.27 5.89
N PRO A 114 5.81 10.57 7.09
CA PRO A 114 6.45 11.55 7.98
C PRO A 114 7.81 11.01 8.46
N ASP A 115 8.81 11.90 8.62
CA ASP A 115 10.12 11.52 9.16
C ASP A 115 10.04 11.06 10.63
N SER A 116 9.01 11.51 11.35
CA SER A 116 8.70 11.09 12.71
C SER A 116 7.19 10.96 12.88
N ASN A 117 6.75 9.78 13.32
CA ASN A 117 5.36 9.53 13.69
C ASN A 117 5.27 9.21 15.20
N PRO A 118 4.98 10.21 16.06
CA PRO A 118 4.86 9.97 17.51
C PRO A 118 3.51 9.36 17.89
N HIS A 119 2.59 9.15 16.95
CA HIS A 119 1.22 8.74 17.24
C HIS A 119 1.09 7.22 17.33
N THR A 120 0.73 6.74 18.52
CA THR A 120 0.53 5.31 18.80
C THR A 120 -0.94 4.93 19.06
N ALA A 121 -1.83 5.91 19.07
CA ALA A 121 -3.25 5.72 19.32
C ALA A 121 -4.10 6.55 18.34
N LEU A 122 -5.25 6.00 17.97
CA LEU A 122 -6.20 6.63 17.06
C LEU A 122 -7.61 6.46 17.60
N ALA A 123 -8.32 7.58 17.78
CA ALA A 123 -9.74 7.61 18.09
C ALA A 123 -10.50 8.21 16.89
N LEU A 124 -11.47 7.47 16.36
CA LEU A 124 -12.28 7.89 15.22
C LEU A 124 -13.76 7.82 15.56
N THR A 125 -14.50 8.85 15.17
CA THR A 125 -15.97 8.86 15.23
C THR A 125 -16.50 9.12 13.83
N ARG A 126 -17.42 8.27 13.37
CA ARG A 126 -18.10 8.42 12.08
C ARG A 126 -19.60 8.26 12.26
N LYS A 127 -20.36 9.17 11.64
CA LYS A 127 -21.81 9.04 11.50
C LYS A 127 -22.08 8.17 10.28
N ILE A 128 -22.92 7.16 10.46
CA ILE A 128 -23.33 6.22 9.40
C ILE A 128 -24.85 6.35 9.29
N GLU A 129 -25.32 6.79 8.12
CA GLU A 129 -26.75 6.90 7.85
C GLU A 129 -27.35 5.49 7.73
N LEU A 130 -28.43 5.25 8.48
CA LEU A 130 -29.14 3.98 8.51
C LEU A 130 -30.56 4.16 7.97
N THR A 131 -31.07 3.12 7.31
CA THR A 131 -32.43 3.11 6.76
C THR A 131 -33.30 2.27 7.67
N ALA A 132 -34.40 2.84 8.17
CA ALA A 132 -35.37 2.14 9.03
C ALA A 132 -35.86 0.85 8.36
N GLY A 133 -35.93 -0.24 9.14
CA GLY A 133 -36.37 -1.56 8.66
C GLY A 133 -35.43 -2.26 7.68
N VAL A 134 -34.26 -1.70 7.36
CA VAL A 134 -33.26 -2.33 6.47
C VAL A 134 -32.05 -2.77 7.27
N GLU A 135 -31.77 -4.07 7.28
CA GLU A 135 -30.55 -4.60 7.90
C GLU A 135 -29.31 -4.05 7.18
N ARG A 136 -28.34 -3.59 7.97
CA ARG A 136 -27.03 -3.15 7.49
C ARG A 136 -25.94 -3.98 8.14
N ARG A 137 -24.96 -4.33 7.33
CA ARG A 137 -23.72 -4.97 7.76
C ARG A 137 -22.59 -3.96 7.74
N ILE A 138 -22.12 -3.56 8.92
CA ILE A 138 -20.97 -2.68 9.08
C ILE A 138 -19.71 -3.53 9.23
N LEU A 139 -18.68 -3.19 8.46
CA LEU A 139 -17.35 -3.77 8.59
C LEU A 139 -16.38 -2.67 8.99
N VAL A 140 -15.57 -2.94 10.01
CA VAL A 140 -14.49 -2.05 10.44
C VAL A 140 -13.18 -2.75 10.14
N ALA A 141 -12.28 -2.05 9.46
CA ALA A 141 -10.91 -2.49 9.26
C ALA A 141 -9.97 -1.29 9.45
N ALA A 142 -8.82 -1.55 10.08
CA ALA A 142 -7.74 -0.59 10.28
C ALA A 142 -6.46 -1.20 9.72
N THR A 143 -5.77 -0.45 8.86
CA THR A 143 -4.44 -0.81 8.35
C THR A 143 -3.42 0.05 9.07
N PHE A 144 -2.41 -0.59 9.66
CA PHE A 144 -1.31 0.06 10.34
C PHE A 144 -0.18 0.40 9.37
N GLU A 145 0.73 1.27 9.80
CA GLU A 145 1.86 1.77 8.99
C GLU A 145 2.79 0.64 8.53
N ASP A 146 2.99 -0.37 9.37
CA ASP A 146 3.77 -1.58 9.09
C ASP A 146 3.07 -2.58 8.14
N GLY A 147 1.86 -2.25 7.70
CA GLY A 147 1.07 -3.06 6.77
C GLY A 147 0.18 -4.11 7.44
N HIS A 148 0.22 -4.25 8.76
CA HIS A 148 -0.70 -5.13 9.48
C HIS A 148 -2.13 -4.60 9.40
N ARG A 149 -3.12 -5.49 9.50
CA ARG A 149 -4.54 -5.11 9.46
C ARG A 149 -5.30 -5.74 10.60
N ALA A 150 -6.05 -4.91 11.33
CA ALA A 150 -7.07 -5.36 12.26
C ALA A 150 -8.45 -5.22 11.61
N TRP A 151 -9.38 -6.12 11.94
CA TRP A 151 -10.76 -6.04 11.46
C TRP A 151 -11.74 -6.60 12.48
N SER A 152 -12.98 -6.12 12.41
CA SER A 152 -14.08 -6.72 13.16
C SER A 152 -14.75 -7.83 12.37
N SER A 153 -15.43 -8.75 13.07
CA SER A 153 -16.53 -9.49 12.45
C SER A 153 -17.60 -8.51 11.93
N PRO A 154 -18.43 -8.92 10.97
CA PRO A 154 -19.63 -8.17 10.58
C PRO A 154 -20.45 -7.72 11.79
N ILE A 155 -20.73 -6.43 11.89
CA ILE A 155 -21.66 -5.85 12.87
C ILE A 155 -22.99 -5.65 12.16
N TYR A 156 -23.99 -6.44 12.52
CA TYR A 156 -25.34 -6.35 11.94
C TYR A 156 -26.18 -5.38 12.76
N LEU A 157 -26.84 -4.45 12.08
CA LEU A 157 -27.77 -3.49 12.68
C LEU A 157 -29.08 -3.53 11.90
N LEU A 158 -30.19 -3.70 12.62
CA LEU A 158 -31.53 -3.49 12.10
C LEU A 158 -32.13 -2.28 12.85
N PRO A 159 -32.16 -1.09 12.23
CA PRO A 159 -32.77 0.08 12.86
C PRO A 159 -34.27 -0.14 13.02
N GLY A 160 -34.81 0.29 14.16
CA GLY A 160 -36.25 0.30 14.41
C GLY A 160 -37.02 1.02 13.31
N ALA A 161 -38.26 0.58 13.09
CA ALA A 161 -39.20 1.21 12.16
C ALA A 161 -39.59 2.63 12.62
#